data_AF-A0A350YLL3-F1
#
_entry.id   AF-A0A350YLL3-F1
#
_cell.length_a   1.000
_cell.length_b   1.000
_cell.length_c   1.000
_cell.angle_alpha   90.00
_cell.angle_beta   90.00
_cell.angle_gamma   90.00
#
_symmetry.space_group_name_H-M   'P 1'
#
loop_
_entity.id
_entity.type
_entity.pdbx_description
1 polymer ?
#
loop_
_entity_poly.entity_id
_entity_poly.type
_entity_poly.pdbx_seq_one_letter_code
_entity_poly.pdbx_strand_id
1 'polypeptide(L)'
;MRIAVDFDGTIVEHEYPGIGKEKLFAFQTLKEFEKLGARLILWTFRAGPELEQAVEFCRKNGIEFYAINRNYPEEVYDESISRKIDADVFIDDKNVGGFPGWSEIWQMLVPFDLHQQEMERQIANARRNSLRRLFGRRDRQNEG
;
A
#
# COMPACT_ATOMS: atom_id res chain seq x y z
N MET A 1 -10.74 0.70 2.17
CA MET A 1 -10.48 1.56 1.00
C MET A 1 -9.91 0.72 -0.12
N ARG A 2 -10.42 0.85 -1.35
CA ARG A 2 -9.86 0.27 -2.58
C ARG A 2 -9.06 1.34 -3.30
N ILE A 3 -7.79 1.05 -3.56
CA ILE A 3 -6.89 1.96 -4.27
C ILE A 3 -6.47 1.29 -5.56
N ALA A 4 -6.86 1.87 -6.70
CA ALA A 4 -6.35 1.48 -8.01
C ALA A 4 -5.02 2.20 -8.25
N VAL A 5 -3.97 1.44 -8.56
CA VAL A 5 -2.61 1.96 -8.70
C VAL A 5 -2.07 1.59 -10.08
N ASP A 6 -1.71 2.59 -10.88
CA ASP A 6 -0.99 2.39 -12.13
C ASP A 6 0.44 1.87 -11.91
N PHE A 7 1.03 1.27 -12.94
CA PHE A 7 2.37 0.73 -12.90
C PHE A 7 3.42 1.67 -13.51
N ASP A 8 3.27 2.03 -14.79
CA ASP A 8 4.30 2.66 -15.62
C ASP A 8 4.30 4.18 -15.54
N GLY A 9 5.24 4.76 -14.80
CA GLY A 9 5.23 6.18 -14.44
C GLY A 9 4.76 6.42 -13.01
N THR A 10 4.17 5.40 -12.37
CA THR A 10 3.57 5.47 -11.03
C THR A 10 4.34 4.64 -9.99
N ILE A 11 4.43 3.31 -10.16
CA ILE A 11 5.24 2.44 -9.27
C ILE A 11 6.70 2.44 -9.72
N VAL A 12 6.92 2.40 -11.03
CA VAL A 12 8.23 2.43 -11.67
C VAL A 12 8.36 3.61 -12.64
N GLU A 13 9.57 3.92 -13.07
CA GLU A 13 9.79 4.80 -14.23
C GLU A 13 9.16 4.21 -15.50
N HIS A 14 8.68 5.07 -16.39
CA HIS A 14 8.00 4.65 -17.60
C HIS A 14 9.01 4.11 -18.63
N GLU A 15 9.17 2.79 -18.69
CA GLU A 15 10.08 2.10 -19.61
C GLU A 15 9.38 0.97 -20.41
N TYR A 16 8.06 1.04 -20.57
CA TYR A 16 7.28 0.06 -21.32
C TYR A 16 7.88 -0.20 -22.72
N PRO A 17 8.06 -1.47 -23.16
CA PRO A 17 7.53 -2.70 -22.55
C PRO A 17 8.36 -3.25 -21.37
N GLY A 18 9.58 -2.75 -21.16
CA GLY A 18 10.44 -3.15 -20.04
C GLY A 18 9.94 -2.65 -18.67
N ILE A 19 10.62 -3.02 -17.59
CA ILE A 19 10.31 -2.53 -16.24
C ILE A 19 11.34 -1.48 -15.87
N GLY A 20 10.89 -0.25 -15.62
CA GLY A 20 11.75 0.82 -15.16
C GLY A 20 12.18 0.67 -13.70
N LYS A 21 13.00 1.61 -13.23
CA LYS A 21 13.42 1.63 -11.82
C LYS A 21 12.23 1.95 -10.91
N GLU A 22 12.22 1.39 -9.71
CA GLU A 22 11.27 1.78 -8.66
C GLU A 22 11.28 3.31 -8.45
N LYS A 23 10.10 3.92 -8.38
CA LYS A 23 9.96 5.32 -7.96
C LYS A 23 10.19 5.45 -6.46
N LEU A 24 10.84 6.52 -6.05
CA LEU A 24 11.20 6.75 -4.65
C LEU A 24 9.99 6.55 -3.71
N PHE A 25 10.16 5.64 -2.74
CA PHE A 25 9.18 5.26 -1.72
C PHE A 25 7.91 4.53 -2.22
N ALA A 26 7.86 4.06 -3.47
CA ALA A 26 6.68 3.39 -4.03
C ALA A 26 6.25 2.17 -3.20
N PHE A 27 7.12 1.16 -3.08
CA PHE A 27 6.75 -0.07 -2.38
C PHE A 27 6.59 0.13 -0.87
N GLN A 28 7.31 1.10 -0.29
CA GLN A 28 7.16 1.44 1.12
C GLN A 28 5.76 2.00 1.39
N THR A 29 5.32 2.96 0.58
CA THR A 29 4.01 3.61 0.73
C THR A 29 2.87 2.63 0.48
N LEU A 30 2.99 1.78 -0.54
CA LEU A 30 2.00 0.73 -0.81
C LEU A 30 1.85 -0.23 0.38
N LYS A 31 2.94 -0.66 1.00
CA LYS A 31 2.91 -1.51 2.20
C LYS A 31 2.23 -0.83 3.38
N GLU A 32 2.47 0.48 3.56
CA GLU A 32 1.78 1.23 4.61
C GLU A 32 0.28 1.33 4.34
N PHE A 33 -0.16 1.48 3.09
CA PHE A 33 -1.59 1.39 2.75
C PHE A 33 -2.18 0.01 3.08
N GLU A 34 -1.49 -1.08 2.78
CA GLU A 34 -1.95 -2.43 3.17
C GLU A 34 -2.06 -2.59 4.69
N LYS A 35 -1.11 -2.06 5.47
CA LYS A 35 -1.18 -2.06 6.95
C LYS A 35 -2.39 -1.31 7.48
N LEU A 36 -2.84 -0.26 6.79
CA LEU A 36 -4.08 0.46 7.09
C LEU A 36 -5.35 -0.26 6.60
N GLY A 37 -5.21 -1.46 6.03
CA GLY A 37 -6.32 -2.27 5.54
C GLY A 37 -6.82 -1.86 4.16
N ALA A 38 -6.03 -1.11 3.38
CA ALA A 38 -6.35 -0.84 1.99
C ALA A 38 -6.26 -2.12 1.15
N ARG A 39 -7.17 -2.24 0.17
CA ARG A 39 -7.08 -3.25 -0.88
C ARG A 39 -6.48 -2.59 -2.11
N LEU A 40 -5.26 -2.97 -2.44
CA LEU A 40 -4.55 -2.45 -3.60
C LEU A 40 -4.97 -3.23 -4.85
N ILE A 41 -5.39 -2.53 -5.90
CA ILE A 41 -5.69 -3.10 -7.21
C ILE A 41 -4.62 -2.60 -8.17
N LEU A 42 -3.91 -3.51 -8.82
CA LEU A 42 -3.03 -3.14 -9.93
C LEU A 42 -3.92 -2.74 -11.10
N TRP A 43 -3.82 -1.48 -11.52
CA TRP A 43 -4.62 -0.90 -12.59
C TRP A 43 -3.72 -0.39 -13.70
N THR A 44 -3.36 -1.28 -14.62
CA THR A 44 -2.36 -1.02 -15.66
C THR A 44 -2.90 -1.40 -17.04
N PHE A 45 -2.46 -0.69 -18.07
CA PHE A 45 -2.77 -1.07 -19.44
C PHE A 45 -1.95 -2.28 -19.92
N ARG A 46 -0.94 -2.73 -19.15
CA ARG A 46 -0.18 -3.95 -19.46
C ARG A 46 -1.12 -5.16 -19.57
N ALA A 47 -0.81 -6.04 -20.51
CA ALA A 47 -1.54 -7.29 -20.74
C ALA A 47 -0.55 -8.42 -21.06
N GLY A 48 -1.00 -9.67 -20.98
CA GLY A 48 -0.19 -10.83 -21.37
C GLY A 48 1.15 -10.92 -20.59
N PRO A 49 2.26 -11.27 -21.26
CA PRO A 49 3.57 -11.44 -20.61
C PRO A 49 4.05 -10.20 -19.85
N GLU A 50 3.78 -9.01 -20.37
CA GLU A 50 4.19 -7.75 -19.74
C GLU A 50 3.46 -7.51 -18.41
N LEU A 51 2.20 -7.95 -18.32
CA LEU A 51 1.42 -7.90 -17.08
C LEU A 51 1.97 -8.88 -16.05
N GLU A 52 2.28 -10.11 -16.46
CA GLU A 52 2.87 -11.12 -15.57
C GLU A 52 4.21 -10.65 -15.00
N GLN A 53 5.05 -10.00 -15.82
CA GLN A 53 6.32 -9.42 -15.39
C GLN A 53 6.11 -8.30 -14.36
N ALA A 54 5.15 -7.40 -14.58
CA ALA A 54 4.83 -6.33 -13.63
C ALA A 54 4.34 -6.88 -12.28
N VAL A 55 3.43 -7.87 -12.32
CA VAL A 55 2.91 -8.56 -11.13
C VAL A 55 4.05 -9.22 -10.35
N GLU A 56 4.93 -9.97 -11.03
CA GLU A 56 6.05 -10.64 -10.40
C GLU A 56 7.08 -9.65 -9.82
N PHE A 57 7.30 -8.52 -10.49
CA PHE A 57 8.16 -7.46 -9.98
C PHE A 57 7.61 -6.87 -8.68
N CYS A 58 6.30 -6.60 -8.60
CA CYS A 58 5.67 -6.14 -7.36
C CYS A 58 5.76 -7.20 -6.25
N ARG A 59 5.50 -8.47 -6.57
CA ARG A 59 5.60 -9.59 -5.63
C ARG A 59 7.00 -9.72 -5.04
N LYS A 60 8.05 -9.66 -5.87
CA LYS A 60 9.46 -9.68 -5.42
C LYS A 60 9.81 -8.52 -4.50
N ASN A 61 9.13 -7.38 -4.66
CA ASN A 61 9.27 -6.23 -3.78
C ASN A 61 8.32 -6.25 -2.57
N GLY A 62 7.57 -7.34 -2.38
CA GLY A 62 6.72 -7.59 -1.22
C GLY A 62 5.36 -6.90 -1.28
N ILE A 63 4.80 -6.70 -2.47
CA ILE A 63 3.41 -6.30 -2.68
C ILE A 63 2.69 -7.40 -3.46
N GLU A 64 1.63 -7.95 -2.89
CA GLU A 64 0.70 -8.84 -3.58
C GLU A 64 -0.64 -8.11 -3.72
N PHE A 65 -1.00 -7.73 -4.93
CA PHE A 65 -2.24 -6.97 -5.14
C PHE A 65 -3.47 -7.81 -4.80
N TYR A 66 -4.48 -7.16 -4.23
CA TYR A 66 -5.79 -7.76 -4.01
C TYR A 66 -6.41 -8.22 -5.34
N ALA A 67 -6.26 -7.42 -6.39
CA ALA A 67 -6.75 -7.80 -7.71
C ALA A 67 -5.91 -7.12 -8.81
N ILE A 68 -5.94 -7.68 -10.02
CA ILE A 68 -5.19 -7.17 -11.18
C ILE A 68 -6.17 -6.89 -12.31
N ASN A 69 -6.29 -5.61 -12.69
CA ASN A 69 -7.19 -5.09 -13.73
C ASN A 69 -8.65 -5.55 -13.59
N ARG A 70 -9.11 -5.68 -12.34
CA ARG A 70 -10.44 -6.15 -11.98
C ARG A 70 -10.87 -5.65 -10.59
N ASN A 71 -12.16 -5.62 -10.30
CA ASN A 71 -12.72 -5.12 -9.04
C ASN A 71 -12.44 -6.05 -7.85
N TYR A 72 -12.33 -7.34 -8.10
CA TYR A 72 -12.06 -8.39 -7.11
C TYR A 72 -11.41 -9.60 -7.80
N PRO A 73 -10.62 -10.43 -7.09
CA PRO A 73 -9.84 -11.54 -7.67
C PRO A 73 -10.60 -12.39 -8.71
N GLU A 74 -11.84 -12.75 -8.38
CA GLU A 74 -12.62 -13.75 -9.12
C GLU A 74 -13.55 -13.12 -10.17
N GLU A 75 -13.42 -11.83 -10.45
CA GLU A 75 -14.25 -11.14 -11.44
C GLU A 75 -14.00 -11.69 -12.85
N VAL A 76 -15.08 -12.12 -13.50
CA VAL A 76 -15.07 -12.52 -14.90
C VAL A 76 -15.65 -11.36 -15.70
N TYR A 77 -14.84 -10.81 -16.61
CA TYR A 77 -15.29 -9.75 -17.48
C TYR A 77 -16.16 -10.29 -18.63
N ASP A 78 -17.34 -9.70 -18.77
CA ASP A 78 -18.21 -9.83 -19.94
C ASP A 78 -18.87 -8.47 -20.25
N GLU A 79 -19.66 -8.40 -21.33
CA GLU A 79 -20.31 -7.15 -21.76
C GLU A 79 -21.42 -6.66 -20.83
N SER A 80 -21.81 -7.45 -19.82
CA SER A 80 -22.83 -7.06 -18.84
C SER A 80 -22.26 -6.24 -17.68
N ILE A 81 -20.93 -6.17 -17.55
CA ILE A 81 -20.25 -5.39 -16.50
C ILE A 81 -19.38 -4.27 -17.07
N SER A 82 -19.16 -3.23 -16.28
CA SER A 82 -18.32 -2.09 -16.67
C SER A 82 -16.84 -2.47 -16.73
N ARG A 83 -16.14 -2.00 -17.77
CA ARG A 83 -14.67 -2.08 -17.86
C ARG A 83 -13.93 -1.24 -16.83
N LYS A 84 -14.59 -0.20 -16.29
CA LYS A 84 -13.96 0.72 -15.34
C LYS A 84 -13.92 0.06 -13.96
N ILE A 85 -12.74 0.05 -13.34
CA ILE A 85 -12.57 -0.36 -11.95
C ILE A 85 -13.36 0.58 -11.03
N ASP A 86 -14.07 0.02 -10.06
CA ASP A 86 -14.73 0.71 -8.96
C ASP A 86 -13.77 0.79 -7.77
N ALA A 87 -13.05 1.91 -7.69
CA ALA A 87 -12.08 2.21 -6.63
C ALA A 87 -12.41 3.54 -5.96
N ASP A 88 -12.05 3.66 -4.68
CA ASP A 88 -12.20 4.90 -3.91
C ASP A 88 -11.18 5.96 -4.36
N VAL A 89 -9.99 5.50 -4.75
CA VAL A 89 -8.85 6.34 -5.16
C VAL A 89 -8.15 5.73 -6.37
N PHE A 90 -7.76 6.58 -7.33
CA PHE A 90 -6.90 6.23 -8.46
C PHE A 90 -5.57 6.99 -8.34
N ILE A 91 -4.47 6.24 -8.28
CA ILE A 91 -3.11 6.76 -8.27
C ILE A 91 -2.49 6.45 -9.63
N ASP A 92 -2.24 7.48 -10.43
CA ASP A 92 -1.80 7.37 -11.82
C ASP A 92 -0.98 8.60 -12.21
N ASP A 93 0.07 8.42 -13.01
CA ASP A 93 0.95 9.49 -13.43
C ASP A 93 0.32 10.45 -14.43
N LYS A 94 -0.73 10.00 -15.14
CA LYS A 94 -1.50 10.75 -16.13
C LYS A 94 -2.75 11.40 -15.56
N ASN A 95 -2.94 11.36 -14.24
CA ASN A 95 -3.98 12.17 -13.59
C ASN A 95 -3.77 13.66 -13.91
N VAL A 96 -4.87 14.43 -13.99
CA VAL A 96 -4.81 15.88 -14.20
C VAL A 96 -4.05 16.52 -13.03
N GLY A 97 -2.94 17.19 -13.32
CA GLY A 97 -1.99 17.69 -12.30
C GLY A 97 -0.70 16.87 -12.20
N GLY A 98 -0.64 15.71 -12.85
CA GLY A 98 0.52 14.82 -12.87
C GLY A 98 0.69 14.00 -11.59
N PHE A 99 1.81 13.26 -11.52
CA PHE A 99 2.18 12.47 -10.35
C PHE A 99 2.94 13.33 -9.32
N PRO A 100 2.37 13.64 -8.14
CA PRO A 100 3.07 14.44 -7.14
C PRO A 100 4.17 13.66 -6.40
N GLY A 101 4.18 12.33 -6.52
CA GLY A 101 5.12 11.46 -5.82
C GLY A 101 4.51 10.81 -4.57
N TRP A 102 5.11 9.69 -4.16
CA TRP A 102 4.55 8.82 -3.12
C TRP A 102 4.45 9.47 -1.74
N SER A 103 5.41 10.31 -1.36
CA SER A 103 5.37 11.04 -0.08
C SER A 103 4.18 11.99 0.00
N GLU A 104 3.87 12.69 -1.08
CA GLU A 104 2.74 13.63 -1.11
C GLU A 104 1.41 12.88 -1.16
N ILE A 105 1.32 11.81 -1.95
CA ILE A 105 0.15 10.91 -1.97
C ILE A 105 -0.15 10.37 -0.57
N TRP A 106 0.87 9.94 0.17
CA TRP A 106 0.69 9.49 1.55
C TRP A 106 0.06 10.58 2.43
N GLN A 107 0.58 11.81 2.36
CA GLN A 107 0.07 12.94 3.13
C GLN A 107 -1.37 13.32 2.74
N MET A 108 -1.72 13.19 1.45
CA MET A 108 -3.09 13.47 0.97
C MET A 108 -4.10 12.43 1.47
N LEU A 109 -3.71 11.16 1.53
CA LEU A 109 -4.63 10.05 1.81
C LEU A 109 -4.68 9.65 3.29
N VAL A 110 -3.65 9.97 4.06
CA VAL A 110 -3.57 9.61 5.48
C VAL A 110 -3.62 10.87 6.35
N PRO A 111 -4.77 11.17 6.98
CA PRO A 111 -4.90 12.32 7.85
C PRO A 111 -3.89 12.31 9.00
N PHE A 112 -3.41 13.50 9.36
CA PHE A 112 -2.51 13.72 10.49
C PHE A 112 -3.03 13.12 11.82
N ASP A 113 -4.34 13.12 12.02
CA ASP A 113 -4.96 12.59 13.25
C ASP A 113 -4.77 11.08 13.40
N LEU A 114 -4.73 10.31 12.30
CA LEU A 114 -4.42 8.88 12.37
C LEU A 114 -2.97 8.67 12.80
N HIS A 115 -2.04 9.49 12.29
CA HIS A 115 -0.65 9.47 12.73
C HIS A 115 -0.51 9.81 14.21
N GLN A 116 -1.25 10.81 14.69
CA GLN A 116 -1.24 11.20 16.09
C GLN A 116 -1.80 10.09 16.98
N GLN A 117 -2.93 9.47 16.61
CA GLN A 117 -3.53 8.36 17.36
C GLN A 117 -2.62 7.13 17.42
N GLU A 118 -1.94 6.79 16.31
CA GLU A 118 -0.99 5.68 16.25
C GLU A 118 0.23 5.96 17.15
N MET A 119 0.78 7.17 17.09
CA MET A 119 1.88 7.60 17.98
C MET A 119 1.47 7.55 19.46
N GLU A 120 0.29 8.05 19.79
CA GLU A 120 -0.25 8.01 21.16
C GLU A 120 -0.40 6.57 21.66
N ARG A 121 -0.92 5.65 20.83
CA ARG A 121 -0.98 4.23 21.15
C ARG A 121 0.39 3.61 21.40
N GLN A 122 1.38 3.90 20.54
CA GLN A 122 2.73 3.38 20.70
C GLN A 122 3.39 3.87 21.99
N ILE A 123 3.26 5.16 22.30
CA ILE A 123 3.74 5.74 23.57
C ILE A 123 3.05 5.08 24.76
N ALA A 124 1.72 4.89 24.71
CA ALA A 124 0.97 4.23 25.76
C ALA A 124 1.43 2.78 25.98
N ASN A 125 1.63 2.02 24.91
CA ASN A 125 2.11 0.64 24.96
C ASN A 125 3.54 0.54 25.50
N ALA A 126 4.44 1.42 25.05
CA ALA A 126 5.81 1.50 25.56
C ALA A 126 5.83 1.82 27.06
N ARG A 127 5.01 2.78 27.53
CA ARG A 127 4.85 3.10 28.95
C ARG A 127 4.35 1.91 29.76
N ARG A 128 3.34 1.19 29.25
CA ARG A 128 2.75 0.00 29.91
C ARG A 128 3.78 -1.13 30.07
N ASN A 129 4.59 -1.37 29.05
CA ASN A 129 5.66 -2.38 29.08
C ASN A 129 6.79 -2.00 30.03
N SER A 130 7.17 -0.72 30.09
CA SER A 130 8.16 -0.21 31.06
C SER A 130 7.67 -0.36 32.50
N LEU A 131 6.42 0.02 32.79
CA LEU A 131 5.81 -0.17 34.12
C LEU A 131 5.80 -1.65 34.54
N ARG A 132 5.37 -2.56 33.65
CA ARG A 132 5.41 -4.01 33.93
C ARG A 132 6.81 -4.53 34.25
N ARG A 133 7.86 -4.03 33.59
CA ARG A 133 9.26 -4.42 33.89
C ARG A 133 9.75 -3.91 35.25
N LEU A 134 9.33 -2.72 35.66
CA LEU A 134 9.67 -2.15 36.97
C LEU A 134 8.94 -2.87 38.12
N PHE A 135 7.66 -3.18 37.95
CA PHE A 135 6.87 -3.86 38.99
C PHE A 135 7.08 -5.38 39.00
N GLY A 136 7.24 -6.04 37.86
CA GLY A 136 7.56 -7.48 37.78
C GLY A 136 8.98 -7.86 38.20
N ARG A 137 9.86 -6.87 38.47
CA ARG A 137 11.15 -7.08 39.14
C ARG A 137 11.05 -7.04 40.67
N ARG A 138 10.04 -6.37 41.23
CA ARG A 138 9.84 -6.30 42.69
C ARG A 138 9.29 -7.61 43.26
N ASP A 139 8.46 -8.33 42.52
CA ASP A 139 7.89 -9.59 43.00
C ASP A 139 8.91 -10.75 43.04
N ARG A 140 10.05 -10.64 42.34
CA ARG A 140 11.12 -11.66 42.34
C ARG A 140 12.23 -11.43 43.37
N GLN A 141 12.13 -10.40 44.22
CA GLN A 141 13.06 -10.17 45.33
C GLN A 141 12.48 -10.52 46.71
N ASN A 142 11.24 -11.04 46.77
CA ASN A 142 10.58 -11.48 48.00
C ASN A 142 10.34 -13.00 48.08
N GLU A 143 10.92 -13.78 47.17
CA GLU A 143 10.92 -15.25 47.24
C GLU A 143 12.37 -15.77 47.14
N GLY A 144 12.96 -16.13 48.28
CA GLY A 144 14.08 -17.08 48.41
C GLY A 144 15.48 -16.58 48.08
#